data_AF-A0A6J8CYN9-F1
#
_entry.id   AF-A0A6J8CYN9-F1
#
_cell.length_a   1.000
_cell.length_b   1.000
_cell.length_c   1.000
_cell.angle_alpha   90.00
_cell.angle_beta   90.00
_cell.angle_gamma   90.00
#
_symmetry.space_group_name_H-M   'P 1'
#
loop_
_entity.id
_entity.type
_entity.pdbx_description
1 polymer ?
#
loop_
_entity_poly.entity_id
_entity_poly.type
_entity_poly.pdbx_seq_one_letter_code
_entity_poly.pdbx_strand_id
1 'polypeptide(L)'
;MKQIVPQMDAPFGLAYIGYDEIAISFPKTEIILIFGTQHYTKRREIEVIGQCWRIDFANNMLLVAIRFKEILFLDRFGNIIKRVSMSQNNLTYVHLFMDRYYRAEFADSSVHCYSSNGKKIWCFSEADALGTRTMCSDSDGNLFVACQDSNRVILISKDGISSKVVVETSKPKAIWVDSKSSVLFVCSLNGDNLSTYRLHL
;
A
#
# COMPACT_ATOMS: atom_id res chain seq x y z
N MET A 1 13.56 -5.37 -26.05
CA MET A 1 13.46 -5.04 -24.62
C MET A 1 13.93 -6.27 -23.84
N LYS A 2 15.01 -6.19 -23.06
CA LYS A 2 15.55 -7.34 -22.34
C LYS A 2 14.62 -7.62 -21.15
N GLN A 3 14.04 -8.81 -21.05
CA GLN A 3 13.17 -9.16 -19.93
C GLN A 3 14.03 -9.32 -18.68
N ILE A 4 13.93 -8.37 -17.74
CA ILE A 4 14.77 -8.32 -16.52
C ILE A 4 14.14 -9.15 -15.38
N VAL A 5 12.81 -9.28 -15.39
CA VAL A 5 12.07 -10.13 -14.47
C VAL A 5 12.06 -11.54 -15.05
N PRO A 6 12.37 -12.61 -14.28
CA PRO A 6 12.27 -13.97 -14.79
C PRO A 6 10.83 -14.26 -15.28
N GLN A 7 10.62 -15.37 -15.96
CA GLN A 7 9.30 -15.84 -16.37
C GLN A 7 8.49 -16.29 -15.12
N MET A 8 8.19 -15.32 -14.25
CA MET A 8 7.50 -15.49 -12.97
C MET A 8 6.04 -15.08 -13.10
N ASP A 9 5.28 -15.28 -12.02
CA ASP A 9 3.96 -14.68 -11.85
C ASP A 9 3.98 -13.15 -12.04
N ALA A 10 2.82 -12.55 -12.27
CA ALA A 10 2.74 -11.10 -12.43
C ALA A 10 3.12 -10.39 -11.12
N PRO A 11 3.98 -9.35 -11.16
CA PRO A 11 4.26 -8.55 -9.97
C PRO A 11 2.99 -7.84 -9.50
N PHE A 12 2.85 -7.63 -8.18
CA PHE A 12 1.65 -7.03 -7.62
C PHE A 12 1.94 -5.81 -6.73
N GLY A 13 2.84 -5.95 -5.76
CA GLY A 13 3.26 -4.88 -4.87
C GLY A 13 4.64 -4.34 -5.27
N LEU A 14 4.85 -3.04 -5.05
CA LEU A 14 6.12 -2.36 -5.25
C LEU A 14 6.31 -1.35 -4.12
N ALA A 15 7.51 -1.33 -3.52
CA ALA A 15 7.87 -0.35 -2.50
C ALA A 15 9.32 0.10 -2.70
N TYR A 16 9.59 1.39 -2.51
CA TYR A 16 10.97 1.89 -2.42
C TYR A 16 11.48 1.65 -1.00
N ILE A 17 12.59 0.92 -0.86
CA ILE A 17 13.12 0.48 0.43
C ILE A 17 14.42 1.20 0.85
N GLY A 18 14.72 2.33 0.20
CA GLY A 18 15.91 3.14 0.44
C GLY A 18 17.18 2.60 -0.23
N TYR A 19 18.28 3.35 -0.14
CA TYR A 19 19.61 2.93 -0.62
C TYR A 19 19.65 2.45 -2.09
N ASP A 20 18.91 3.14 -2.95
CA ASP A 20 18.74 2.76 -4.35
C ASP A 20 18.15 1.36 -4.53
N GLU A 21 17.22 0.94 -3.67
CA GLU A 21 16.55 -0.35 -3.76
C GLU A 21 15.03 -0.23 -3.81
N ILE A 22 14.42 -1.11 -4.62
CA ILE A 22 12.99 -1.36 -4.65
C ILE A 22 12.72 -2.82 -4.32
N ALA A 23 11.65 -3.06 -3.58
CA ALA A 23 11.08 -4.37 -3.34
C ALA A 23 9.89 -4.58 -4.29
N ILE A 24 9.76 -5.78 -4.84
CA ILE A 24 8.65 -6.17 -5.71
C ILE A 24 8.11 -7.52 -5.25
N SER A 25 6.80 -7.59 -4.96
CA SER A 25 6.16 -8.83 -4.54
C SER A 25 5.54 -9.60 -5.71
N PHE A 26 5.65 -10.92 -5.64
CA PHE A 26 5.17 -11.86 -6.64
C PHE A 26 4.24 -12.88 -5.96
N PRO A 27 2.92 -12.68 -6.03
CA PRO A 27 1.97 -13.38 -5.17
C PRO A 27 2.05 -14.90 -5.19
N LYS A 28 2.31 -15.54 -6.34
CA LYS A 28 2.35 -17.02 -6.43
C LYS A 28 3.73 -17.62 -6.19
N THR A 29 4.78 -16.81 -6.08
CA THR A 29 6.15 -17.34 -5.95
C THR A 29 6.67 -17.34 -4.52
N GLU A 30 5.90 -16.80 -3.55
CA GLU A 30 6.32 -16.71 -2.14
C GLU A 30 7.67 -15.99 -1.95
N ILE A 31 8.00 -15.08 -2.89
CA ILE A 31 9.27 -14.36 -2.94
C ILE A 31 8.99 -12.88 -3.16
N ILE A 32 9.75 -12.04 -2.46
CA ILE A 32 9.90 -10.62 -2.76
C ILE A 32 11.29 -10.43 -3.38
N LEU A 33 11.34 -9.89 -4.59
CA LEU A 33 12.59 -9.57 -5.27
C LEU A 33 13.03 -8.16 -4.93
N ILE A 34 14.32 -8.00 -4.63
CA ILE A 34 14.94 -6.69 -4.43
C ILE A 34 15.78 -6.33 -5.64
N PHE A 35 15.54 -5.14 -6.20
CA PHE A 35 16.27 -4.61 -7.35
C PHE A 35 16.95 -3.28 -7.02
N GLY A 36 18.09 -3.02 -7.64
CA GLY A 36 18.70 -1.68 -7.62
C GLY A 36 17.97 -0.70 -8.54
N THR A 37 17.81 0.56 -8.16
CA THR A 37 17.05 1.56 -8.95
C THR A 37 17.80 2.08 -10.18
N GLN A 38 19.13 2.11 -10.16
CA GLN A 38 19.92 2.70 -11.25
C GLN A 38 19.96 1.82 -12.52
N HIS A 39 20.01 0.50 -12.34
CA HIS A 39 20.17 -0.47 -13.44
C HIS A 39 19.13 -1.60 -13.41
N TYR A 40 18.19 -1.58 -12.46
CA TYR A 40 17.18 -2.62 -12.28
C TYR A 40 17.77 -4.02 -12.21
N THR A 41 18.98 -4.15 -11.63
CA THR A 41 19.62 -5.45 -11.42
C THR A 41 19.09 -6.10 -10.15
N LYS A 42 18.76 -7.39 -10.23
CA LYS A 42 18.37 -8.17 -9.05
C LYS A 42 19.53 -8.18 -8.06
N ARG A 43 19.28 -7.80 -6.81
CA ARG A 43 20.27 -7.76 -5.73
C ARG A 43 20.13 -8.94 -4.79
N ARG A 44 18.90 -9.21 -4.33
CA ARG A 44 18.59 -10.30 -3.40
C ARG A 44 17.12 -10.70 -3.48
N GLU A 45 16.79 -11.77 -2.79
CA GLU A 45 15.44 -12.30 -2.65
C GLU A 45 15.10 -12.40 -1.16
N ILE A 46 13.84 -12.18 -0.82
CA ILE A 46 13.30 -12.39 0.51
C ILE A 46 12.21 -13.45 0.37
N GLU A 47 12.41 -14.60 1.01
CA GLU A 47 11.41 -15.66 1.08
C GLU A 47 10.30 -15.29 2.06
N VAL A 48 9.06 -15.44 1.63
CA VAL A 48 7.88 -15.12 2.41
C VAL A 48 6.81 -16.18 2.20
N ILE A 49 6.61 -17.03 3.22
CA ILE A 49 5.61 -18.09 3.16
C ILE A 49 4.21 -17.51 3.00
N GLY A 50 3.52 -17.92 1.93
CA GLY A 50 2.19 -17.49 1.56
C GLY A 50 2.15 -16.41 0.46
N GLN A 51 0.95 -16.11 -0.01
CA GLN A 51 0.76 -15.24 -1.17
C GLN A 51 1.02 -13.77 -0.82
N CYS A 52 2.20 -13.25 -1.16
CA CYS A 52 2.61 -11.87 -0.90
C CYS A 52 1.98 -10.89 -1.91
N TRP A 53 0.82 -10.32 -1.54
CA TRP A 53 0.06 -9.47 -2.45
C TRP A 53 0.59 -8.05 -2.46
N ARG A 54 0.53 -7.37 -1.32
CA ARG A 54 0.95 -5.98 -1.21
C ARG A 54 2.10 -5.84 -0.24
N ILE A 55 2.95 -4.87 -0.55
CA ILE A 55 4.08 -4.48 0.27
C ILE A 55 4.07 -2.98 0.43
N ASP A 56 4.53 -2.53 1.59
CA ASP A 56 4.82 -1.13 1.85
C ASP A 56 6.06 -1.01 2.71
N PHE A 57 6.73 0.14 2.68
CA PHE A 57 7.96 0.35 3.41
C PHE A 57 8.01 1.73 4.05
N ALA A 58 8.23 1.74 5.36
CA ALA A 58 8.51 2.95 6.12
C ALA A 58 9.30 2.58 7.38
N ASN A 59 10.03 3.54 7.95
CA ASN A 59 10.76 3.35 9.22
C ASN A 59 11.65 2.11 9.25
N ASN A 60 12.32 1.83 8.12
CA ASN A 60 13.20 0.67 7.95
C ASN A 60 12.49 -0.70 8.10
N MET A 61 11.17 -0.71 7.91
CA MET A 61 10.32 -1.88 8.08
C MET A 61 9.53 -2.12 6.80
N LEU A 62 9.62 -3.34 6.29
CA LEU A 62 8.88 -3.82 5.14
C LEU A 62 7.61 -4.52 5.64
N LEU A 63 6.47 -3.91 5.38
CA LEU A 63 5.16 -4.47 5.68
C LEU A 63 4.70 -5.33 4.51
N VAL A 64 4.29 -6.58 4.75
CA VAL A 64 3.86 -7.52 3.72
C VAL A 64 2.47 -8.04 4.04
N ALA A 65 1.52 -7.79 3.14
CA ALA A 65 0.19 -8.38 3.19
C ALA A 65 0.22 -9.79 2.59
N ILE A 66 0.02 -10.81 3.43
CA ILE A 66 -0.19 -12.19 2.99
C ILE A 66 -1.68 -12.36 2.78
N ARG A 67 -2.05 -12.70 1.53
CA ARG A 67 -3.44 -12.75 1.10
C ARG A 67 -4.29 -13.54 2.09
N PHE A 68 -5.33 -12.89 2.59
CA PHE A 68 -6.36 -13.51 3.43
C PHE A 68 -5.85 -14.16 4.73
N LYS A 69 -4.63 -13.88 5.20
CA LYS A 69 -4.07 -14.61 6.34
C LYS A 69 -3.49 -13.69 7.40
N GLU A 70 -2.46 -12.95 7.05
CA GLU A 70 -1.67 -12.19 8.02
C GLU A 70 -0.97 -10.99 7.38
N ILE A 71 -0.54 -10.07 8.22
CA ILE A 71 0.40 -9.01 7.88
C ILE A 71 1.73 -9.37 8.54
N LEU A 72 2.80 -9.39 7.75
CA LEU A 72 4.16 -9.56 8.25
C LEU A 72 4.85 -8.20 8.33
N PHE A 73 5.55 -7.99 9.43
CA PHE A 73 6.45 -6.87 9.63
C PHE A 73 7.85 -7.45 9.53
N LEU A 74 8.56 -7.10 8.47
CA LEU A 74 9.91 -7.56 8.20
C LEU A 74 10.89 -6.40 8.39
N ASP A 75 12.13 -6.69 8.78
CA ASP A 75 13.21 -5.74 8.55
C ASP A 75 13.53 -5.67 7.04
N ARG A 76 14.43 -4.75 6.66
CA ARG A 76 14.84 -4.57 5.25
C ARG A 76 15.56 -5.78 4.62
N PHE A 77 15.97 -6.74 5.42
CA PHE A 77 16.67 -7.96 5.01
C PHE A 77 15.73 -9.17 4.92
N GLY A 78 14.48 -9.02 5.36
CA GLY A 78 13.46 -10.06 5.33
C GLY A 78 13.27 -10.80 6.65
N ASN A 79 13.97 -10.41 7.72
CA ASN A 79 13.78 -11.05 9.02
C ASN A 79 12.43 -10.62 9.61
N ILE A 80 11.68 -11.59 10.13
CA ILE A 80 10.35 -11.33 10.69
C ILE A 80 10.51 -10.68 12.06
N ILE A 81 10.00 -9.46 12.17
CA ILE A 81 9.91 -8.70 13.44
C ILE A 81 8.60 -9.04 14.15
N LYS A 82 7.49 -9.06 13.40
CA LYS A 82 6.15 -9.26 13.96
C LYS A 82 5.20 -9.88 12.94
N ARG A 83 4.24 -10.66 13.44
CA ARG A 83 3.11 -11.20 12.67
C ARG A 83 1.79 -10.72 13.25
N VAL A 84 0.84 -10.38 12.39
CA VAL A 84 -0.53 -10.04 12.77
C VAL A 84 -1.48 -10.91 11.97
N SER A 85 -2.03 -11.95 12.62
CA SER A 85 -3.06 -12.80 12.03
C SER A 85 -4.43 -12.12 12.12
N MET A 86 -5.31 -12.43 11.18
CA MET A 86 -6.66 -11.88 11.13
C MET A 86 -7.68 -13.00 11.21
N SER A 87 -8.81 -12.74 11.85
CA SER A 87 -9.93 -13.68 11.94
C SER A 87 -10.77 -13.75 10.67
N GLN A 88 -10.65 -12.77 9.76
CA GLN A 88 -11.43 -12.68 8.53
C GLN A 88 -10.52 -12.53 7.29
N ASN A 89 -10.87 -13.27 6.24
CA ASN A 89 -10.09 -13.46 5.01
C ASN A 89 -10.32 -12.32 3.99
N ASN A 90 -10.17 -11.06 4.38
CA ASN A 90 -10.55 -9.91 3.52
C ASN A 90 -9.45 -8.86 3.32
N LEU A 91 -8.23 -9.11 3.80
CA LEU A 91 -7.11 -8.20 3.65
C LEU A 91 -6.77 -7.97 2.17
N THR A 92 -6.72 -6.70 1.78
CA THR A 92 -6.47 -6.34 0.38
C THR A 92 -5.28 -5.38 0.25
N TYR A 93 -5.16 -4.42 1.17
CA TYR A 93 -4.11 -3.42 1.14
C TYR A 93 -3.57 -3.14 2.53
N VAL A 94 -2.29 -2.78 2.57
CA VAL A 94 -1.60 -2.31 3.78
C VAL A 94 -0.86 -1.02 3.47
N HIS A 95 -0.74 -0.16 4.46
CA HIS A 95 0.10 1.03 4.41
C HIS A 95 0.75 1.26 5.77
N LEU A 96 1.99 1.71 5.81
CA LEU A 96 2.75 2.00 7.01
C LEU A 96 3.09 3.50 7.02
N PHE A 97 2.79 4.16 8.13
CA PHE A 97 3.17 5.55 8.35
C PHE A 97 3.50 5.77 9.82
N MET A 98 4.72 6.25 10.09
CA MET A 98 5.22 6.43 11.46
C MET A 98 5.00 5.16 12.32
N ASP A 99 4.38 5.30 13.48
CA ASP A 99 4.06 4.22 14.42
C ASP A 99 2.70 3.55 14.14
N ARG A 100 2.11 3.78 12.96
CA ARG A 100 0.80 3.26 12.58
C ARG A 100 0.87 2.41 11.34
N TYR A 101 0.01 1.40 11.27
CA TYR A 101 -0.29 0.71 10.03
C TYR A 101 -1.78 0.74 9.75
N TYR A 102 -2.09 0.80 8.48
CA TYR A 102 -3.43 0.83 7.94
C TYR A 102 -3.65 -0.45 7.16
N ARG A 103 -4.88 -0.93 7.19
CA ARG A 103 -5.31 -2.01 6.30
C ARG A 103 -6.67 -1.71 5.73
N ALA A 104 -6.86 -2.14 4.49
CA ALA A 104 -8.17 -2.11 3.85
C ALA A 104 -8.73 -3.53 3.75
N GLU A 105 -10.00 -3.66 4.07
CA GLU A 105 -10.78 -4.89 3.97
C GLU A 105 -11.79 -4.74 2.81
N PHE A 106 -11.70 -5.63 1.82
CA PHE A 106 -12.47 -5.46 0.58
C PHE A 106 -13.95 -5.79 0.75
N ALA A 107 -14.30 -6.73 1.62
CA ALA A 107 -15.67 -7.22 1.77
C ALA A 107 -16.61 -6.21 2.45
N ASP A 108 -16.12 -5.49 3.46
CA ASP A 108 -16.87 -4.49 4.23
C ASP A 108 -16.51 -3.05 3.85
N SER A 109 -15.60 -2.89 2.87
CA SER A 109 -15.13 -1.59 2.37
C SER A 109 -14.68 -0.65 3.48
N SER A 110 -13.94 -1.21 4.43
CA SER A 110 -13.46 -0.49 5.58
C SER A 110 -11.95 -0.25 5.52
N VAL A 111 -11.54 0.84 6.15
CA VAL A 111 -10.15 1.17 6.41
C VAL A 111 -9.93 1.17 7.91
N HIS A 112 -8.98 0.38 8.37
CA HIS A 112 -8.64 0.26 9.78
C HIS A 112 -7.27 0.85 10.03
N CYS A 113 -7.15 1.66 11.08
CA CYS A 113 -5.87 2.13 11.59
C CYS A 113 -5.53 1.42 12.90
N TYR A 114 -4.30 0.96 13.00
CA TYR A 114 -3.73 0.32 14.17
C TYR A 114 -2.41 1.00 14.52
N SER A 115 -2.11 1.05 15.81
CA SER A 115 -0.74 1.33 16.25
C SER A 115 0.18 0.15 15.94
N SER A 116 1.48 0.40 15.88
CA SER A 116 2.52 -0.60 15.61
C SER A 116 2.50 -1.77 16.59
N ASN A 117 2.02 -1.57 17.82
CA ASN A 117 1.83 -2.62 18.81
C ASN A 117 0.59 -3.50 18.55
N GLY A 118 -0.29 -3.10 17.62
CA GLY A 118 -1.49 -3.86 17.22
C GLY A 118 -2.80 -3.38 17.86
N LYS A 119 -2.77 -2.34 18.70
CA LYS A 119 -3.99 -1.73 19.23
C LYS A 119 -4.70 -0.97 18.11
N LYS A 120 -5.98 -1.30 17.87
CA LYS A 120 -6.86 -0.57 16.95
C LYS A 120 -7.03 0.87 17.45
N ILE A 121 -6.80 1.83 16.56
CA ILE A 121 -6.95 3.27 16.84
C ILE A 121 -8.33 3.72 16.38
N TRP A 122 -8.65 3.49 15.10
CA TRP A 122 -9.93 3.85 14.51
C TRP A 122 -10.31 2.91 13.35
N CYS A 123 -11.55 3.02 12.90
CA CYS A 123 -12.10 2.33 11.74
C CYS A 123 -12.96 3.31 10.97
N PHE A 124 -12.78 3.37 9.67
CA PHE A 124 -13.60 4.14 8.76
C PHE A 124 -14.33 3.18 7.82
N SER A 125 -15.66 3.26 7.79
CA SER A 125 -16.51 2.43 6.92
C SER A 125 -17.68 3.29 6.47
N GLU A 126 -17.51 3.91 5.31
CA GLU A 126 -18.53 4.73 4.65
C GLU A 126 -18.63 4.31 3.19
N ALA A 127 -19.75 4.63 2.54
CA ALA A 127 -19.97 4.32 1.12
C ALA A 127 -18.89 4.92 0.20
N ASP A 128 -18.18 5.93 0.66
CA ASP A 128 -17.10 6.55 -0.10
C ASP A 128 -15.84 5.68 -0.17
N ALA A 129 -15.63 4.77 0.79
CA ALA A 129 -14.47 3.88 0.85
C ALA A 129 -14.60 2.58 0.02
N LEU A 130 -15.69 2.44 -0.77
CA LEU A 130 -15.96 1.25 -1.56
C LEU A 130 -14.83 0.91 -2.54
N GLY A 131 -14.41 -0.37 -2.51
CA GLY A 131 -13.38 -0.88 -3.40
C GLY A 131 -12.00 -0.26 -3.14
N THR A 132 -11.62 -0.07 -1.88
CA THR A 132 -10.31 0.48 -1.52
C THR A 132 -9.17 -0.33 -2.17
N ARG A 133 -8.36 0.36 -2.99
CA ARG A 133 -7.29 -0.21 -3.82
C ARG A 133 -5.90 0.26 -3.49
N THR A 134 -5.70 1.31 -2.72
CA THR A 134 -4.39 1.72 -2.23
C THR A 134 -4.56 2.84 -1.24
N MET A 135 -3.54 3.07 -0.43
CA MET A 135 -3.51 4.13 0.57
C MET A 135 -2.14 4.78 0.58
N CYS A 136 -2.09 6.06 0.92
CA CYS A 136 -0.85 6.80 1.15
C CYS A 136 -1.13 7.94 2.13
N SER A 137 -0.21 8.21 3.05
CA SER A 137 -0.37 9.28 4.02
C SER A 137 0.40 10.53 3.62
N ASP A 138 -0.12 11.71 3.96
CA ASP A 138 0.67 12.94 3.95
C ASP A 138 1.59 13.05 5.17
N SER A 139 2.37 14.13 5.24
CA SER A 139 3.27 14.40 6.37
C SER A 139 2.57 14.62 7.71
N ASP A 140 1.28 14.97 7.71
CA ASP A 140 0.48 15.18 8.92
C ASP A 140 -0.22 13.89 9.39
N GLY A 141 -0.13 12.83 8.59
CA GLY A 141 -0.73 11.52 8.85
C GLY A 141 -2.18 11.41 8.42
N ASN A 142 -2.69 12.33 7.61
CA ASN A 142 -3.98 12.14 6.94
C ASN A 142 -3.80 11.11 5.82
N LEU A 143 -4.83 10.29 5.62
CA LEU A 143 -4.77 9.14 4.75
C LEU A 143 -5.53 9.39 3.46
N PHE A 144 -4.83 9.40 2.34
CA PHE A 144 -5.43 9.33 1.02
C PHE A 144 -5.77 7.89 0.70
N VAL A 145 -6.97 7.66 0.18
CA VAL A 145 -7.49 6.33 -0.14
C VAL A 145 -8.05 6.33 -1.55
N ALA A 146 -7.54 5.43 -2.39
CA ALA A 146 -8.07 5.21 -3.74
C ALA A 146 -9.25 4.24 -3.65
N CYS A 147 -10.44 4.72 -3.96
CA CYS A 147 -11.68 3.96 -3.87
C CYS A 147 -12.15 3.65 -5.30
N GLN A 148 -11.81 2.45 -5.77
CA GLN A 148 -11.96 2.08 -7.16
C GLN A 148 -13.43 1.99 -7.57
N ASP A 149 -14.27 1.45 -6.70
CA ASP A 149 -15.65 1.13 -7.05
C ASP A 149 -16.57 2.35 -6.87
N SER A 150 -16.20 3.29 -5.99
CA SER A 150 -16.84 4.61 -5.86
C SER A 150 -16.24 5.69 -6.77
N ASN A 151 -15.27 5.35 -7.63
CA ASN A 151 -14.62 6.23 -8.61
C ASN A 151 -14.09 7.56 -8.02
N ARG A 152 -13.40 7.47 -6.87
CA ARG A 152 -12.89 8.66 -6.19
C ARG A 152 -11.62 8.38 -5.38
N VAL A 153 -10.90 9.44 -5.08
CA VAL A 153 -9.90 9.47 -4.01
C VAL A 153 -10.47 10.30 -2.86
N ILE A 154 -10.45 9.73 -1.66
CA ILE A 154 -10.84 10.43 -0.44
C ILE A 154 -9.63 10.71 0.43
N LEU A 155 -9.73 11.76 1.24
CA LEU A 155 -8.82 12.07 2.32
C LEU A 155 -9.53 11.82 3.65
N ILE A 156 -8.99 10.93 4.47
CA ILE A 156 -9.45 10.64 5.82
C ILE A 156 -8.50 11.33 6.80
N SER A 157 -9.04 12.06 7.78
CA SER A 157 -8.22 12.72 8.80
C SER A 157 -7.41 11.71 9.63
N LYS A 158 -6.27 12.13 10.16
CA LYS A 158 -5.38 11.24 10.95
C LYS A 158 -6.03 10.56 12.16
N ASP A 159 -7.11 11.12 12.68
CA ASP A 159 -7.92 10.59 13.78
C ASP A 159 -9.08 9.70 13.32
N GLY A 160 -9.31 9.60 12.01
CA GLY A 160 -10.37 8.80 11.40
C GLY A 160 -11.77 9.40 11.56
N ILE A 161 -11.89 10.65 12.02
CA ILE A 161 -13.19 11.27 12.36
C ILE A 161 -13.89 11.86 11.14
N SER A 162 -13.12 12.37 10.16
CA SER A 162 -13.67 13.07 9.01
C SER A 162 -13.09 12.54 7.71
N SER A 163 -13.88 12.67 6.65
CA SER A 163 -13.46 12.37 5.28
C SER A 163 -13.90 13.49 4.33
N LYS A 164 -13.18 13.65 3.22
CA LYS A 164 -13.64 14.44 2.08
C LYS A 164 -13.18 13.82 0.77
N VAL A 165 -13.98 13.95 -0.26
CA VAL A 165 -13.55 13.64 -1.63
C VAL A 165 -12.54 14.69 -2.08
N VAL A 166 -11.37 14.26 -2.54
CA VAL A 166 -10.32 15.15 -3.07
C VAL A 166 -10.19 15.07 -4.58
N VAL A 167 -10.55 13.94 -5.18
CA VAL A 167 -10.53 13.73 -6.63
C VAL A 167 -11.69 12.81 -7.02
N GLU A 168 -12.47 13.24 -8.01
CA GLU A 168 -13.40 12.36 -8.74
C GLU A 168 -12.68 11.83 -9.98
N THR A 169 -12.54 10.51 -10.11
CA THR A 169 -11.80 9.88 -11.23
C THR A 169 -12.22 8.44 -11.42
N SER A 170 -12.29 7.95 -12.66
CA SER A 170 -12.74 6.59 -12.93
C SER A 170 -11.71 5.56 -12.45
N LYS A 171 -12.13 4.62 -11.59
CA LYS A 171 -11.37 3.44 -11.14
C LYS A 171 -9.91 3.75 -10.74
N PRO A 172 -9.67 4.62 -9.75
CA PRO A 172 -8.33 4.87 -9.24
C PRO A 172 -7.73 3.58 -8.68
N LYS A 173 -6.46 3.31 -9.02
CA LYS A 173 -5.78 2.05 -8.69
C LYS A 173 -4.49 2.26 -7.91
N ALA A 174 -3.78 3.35 -8.17
CA ALA A 174 -2.57 3.73 -7.46
C ALA A 174 -2.58 5.23 -7.19
N ILE A 175 -2.06 5.64 -6.05
CA ILE A 175 -1.91 7.03 -5.65
C ILE A 175 -0.58 7.19 -4.91
N TRP A 176 -0.05 8.40 -4.96
CA TRP A 176 1.09 8.82 -4.13
C TRP A 176 0.98 10.31 -3.86
N VAL A 177 1.31 10.76 -2.65
CA VAL A 177 1.28 12.18 -2.28
C VAL A 177 2.69 12.69 -2.05
N ASP A 178 3.05 13.78 -2.73
CA ASP A 178 4.19 14.61 -2.38
C ASP A 178 3.71 15.72 -1.44
N SER A 179 3.86 15.52 -0.15
CA SER A 179 3.45 16.51 0.85
C SER A 179 4.27 17.80 0.81
N LYS A 180 5.49 17.79 0.22
CA LYS A 180 6.31 19.00 0.12
C LYS A 180 5.81 19.95 -0.95
N SER A 181 5.34 19.41 -2.07
CA SER A 181 4.78 20.20 -3.18
C SER A 181 3.25 20.26 -3.16
N SER A 182 2.61 19.61 -2.20
CA SER A 182 1.15 19.45 -2.11
C SER A 182 0.56 18.89 -3.41
N VAL A 183 1.18 17.84 -3.96
CA VAL A 183 0.73 17.19 -5.20
C VAL A 183 0.31 15.76 -4.92
N LEU A 184 -0.90 15.40 -5.36
CA LEU A 184 -1.40 14.03 -5.42
C LEU A 184 -1.25 13.50 -6.84
N PHE A 185 -0.57 12.37 -6.95
CA PHE A 185 -0.44 11.59 -8.17
C PHE A 185 -1.50 10.48 -8.16
N VAL A 186 -2.20 10.28 -9.26
CA VAL A 186 -3.25 9.26 -9.39
C VAL A 186 -3.12 8.52 -10.71
N CYS A 187 -3.10 7.18 -10.64
CA CYS A 187 -3.24 6.29 -11.78
C CYS A 187 -4.59 5.58 -11.74
N SER A 188 -5.26 5.51 -12.88
CA SER A 188 -6.60 4.93 -13.04
C SER A 188 -6.57 3.75 -14.02
N LEU A 189 -7.40 2.73 -13.79
CA LEU A 189 -7.35 1.47 -14.58
C LEU A 189 -7.63 1.67 -16.08
N ASN A 190 -8.45 2.67 -16.41
CA ASN A 190 -8.81 3.01 -17.80
C ASN A 190 -8.08 4.26 -18.31
N GLY A 191 -7.17 4.82 -17.51
CA GLY A 191 -6.40 6.00 -17.90
C GLY A 191 -5.02 5.58 -18.37
N ASP A 192 -4.65 5.97 -19.60
CA ASP A 192 -3.28 5.78 -20.11
C ASP A 192 -2.28 6.81 -19.55
N ASN A 193 -2.70 7.60 -18.55
CA ASN A 193 -1.95 8.74 -18.04
C ASN A 193 -1.83 8.70 -16.51
N LEU A 194 -0.72 9.24 -16.02
CA LEU A 194 -0.55 9.69 -14.64
C LEU A 194 -1.20 11.07 -14.50
N SER A 195 -2.24 11.19 -13.67
CA SER A 195 -2.87 12.48 -13.37
C SER A 195 -2.25 13.10 -12.12
N THR A 196 -2.12 14.43 -12.11
CA THR A 196 -1.62 15.18 -10.96
C THR A 196 -2.66 16.20 -10.50
N TYR A 197 -2.83 16.31 -9.20
CA TYR A 197 -3.78 17.21 -8.57
C TYR A 197 -3.05 18.01 -7.50
N ARG A 198 -3.17 19.34 -7.56
CA ARG A 198 -2.68 20.19 -6.48
C ARG A 198 -3.66 20.13 -5.32
N LEU A 199 -3.15 19.81 -4.15
CA LEU A 199 -3.92 19.71 -2.93
C LEU A 199 -3.99 21.09 -2.25
N HIS A 200 -5.19 21.46 -1.84
CA HIS A 200 -5.42 22.55 -0.89
C HIS A 200 -5.58 21.90 0.49
N LEU A 201 -4.44 21.63 1.13
CA LEU A 201 -4.36 21.10 2.49
C LEU A 201 -4.43 22.25 3.50
#